data_AF-A0A9Q3CQI9-F1
#
_entry.id   AF-A0A9Q3CQI9-F1
#
_cell.length_a   1.000
_cell.length_b   1.000
_cell.length_c   1.000
_cell.angle_alpha   90.00
_cell.angle_beta   90.00
_cell.angle_gamma   90.00
#
_symmetry.space_group_name_H-M   'P 1'
#
loop_
_entity.id
_entity.type
_entity.pdbx_description
1 polymer ?
#
loop_
_entity_poly.entity_id
_entity_poly.type
_entity_poly.pdbx_seq_one_letter_code
_entity_poly.pdbx_strand_id
1 'polypeptide(L)'
;MGIYEYNRMPFGIKNAPSHFQRMMDTIFQAEILEGWMVVYIDDITIYSEAWEDPVQYIDRVLSKCIPINLKISLKKCNFGQQELLALRHKVLGLSVAIDRNKVAAVLQKQVSKNIKR
;
A
#
# COMPACT_ATOMS: atom_id res chain seq x y z
N MET A 1 24.92 -12.93 30.33
CA MET A 1 24.48 -12.25 29.08
C MET A 1 23.11 -12.78 28.72
N GLY A 2 22.14 -11.89 28.45
CA GLY A 2 20.75 -12.26 28.17
C GLY A 2 20.44 -12.30 26.68
N ILE A 3 19.53 -13.19 26.29
CA ILE A 3 18.95 -13.24 24.94
C ILE A 3 17.71 -12.33 24.94
N TYR A 4 17.60 -11.45 23.95
CA TYR A 4 16.46 -10.58 23.75
C TYR A 4 15.70 -11.01 22.50
N GLU A 5 14.37 -11.00 22.58
CA GLU A 5 13.47 -11.33 21.46
C GLU A 5 12.55 -10.14 21.13
N TYR A 6 12.05 -10.13 19.89
CA TYR A 6 11.20 -9.05 19.42
C TYR A 6 9.72 -9.33 19.73
N ASN A 7 9.05 -8.39 20.39
CA ASN A 7 7.60 -8.44 20.66
C ASN A 7 6.72 -8.05 19.45
N ARG A 8 7.35 -7.60 18.36
CA ARG A 8 6.71 -7.19 17.10
C ARG A 8 7.56 -7.71 15.94
N MET A 9 6.97 -7.83 14.77
CA MET A 9 7.69 -8.26 13.57
C MET A 9 8.85 -7.28 13.26
N PRO A 10 10.12 -7.71 13.31
CA PRO A 10 11.24 -6.84 12.99
C PRO A 10 11.39 -6.67 11.48
N PHE A 11 12.00 -5.56 11.07
CA PHE A 11 12.34 -5.30 9.67
C PHE A 11 13.40 -6.31 9.17
N GLY A 12 13.34 -6.65 7.88
CA GLY A 12 14.34 -7.51 7.23
C GLY A 12 14.03 -9.00 7.24
N ILE A 13 12.95 -9.45 7.89
CA ILE A 13 12.47 -10.83 7.76
C ILE A 13 11.82 -11.01 6.39
N LYS A 14 12.26 -12.03 5.65
CA LYS A 14 11.79 -12.33 4.29
C LYS A 14 10.27 -12.42 4.14
N ASN A 15 9.59 -12.98 5.13
CA ASN A 15 8.15 -13.23 5.08
C ASN A 15 7.30 -12.11 5.69
N ALA A 16 7.93 -11.08 6.27
CA ALA A 16 7.21 -10.00 6.93
C ALA A 16 6.15 -9.32 6.03
N PRO A 17 6.45 -8.98 4.76
CA PRO A 17 5.46 -8.36 3.87
C PRO A 17 4.26 -9.27 3.59
N SER A 18 4.47 -10.57 3.41
CA SER A 18 3.39 -11.53 3.13
C SER A 18 2.47 -11.71 4.32
N HIS A 19 3.02 -11.73 5.54
CA HIS A 19 2.20 -11.77 6.75
C HIS A 19 1.39 -10.49 6.93
N PHE A 20 2.00 -9.32 6.67
CA PHE A 20 1.30 -8.05 6.76
C PHE A 20 0.18 -7.94 5.71
N GLN A 21 0.45 -8.32 4.46
CA GLN A 21 -0.57 -8.38 3.41
C GLN A 21 -1.76 -9.25 3.82
N ARG A 22 -1.51 -10.47 4.33
CA ARG A 22 -2.60 -11.37 4.78
C ARG A 22 -3.45 -10.76 5.90
N MET A 23 -2.81 -10.05 6.83
CA MET A 23 -3.52 -9.33 7.90
C MET A 23 -4.43 -8.25 7.28
N MET A 24 -3.89 -7.43 6.39
CA MET A 24 -4.63 -6.37 5.71
C MET A 24 -5.79 -6.91 4.86
N ASP A 25 -5.56 -7.98 4.08
CA ASP A 25 -6.58 -8.65 3.27
C ASP A 25 -7.74 -9.16 4.14
N THR A 26 -7.44 -9.64 5.35
CA THR A 26 -8.46 -10.12 6.29
C THR A 26 -9.28 -8.98 6.88
N ILE A 27 -8.64 -7.86 7.23
CA ILE A 27 -9.32 -6.70 7.83
C ILE A 27 -10.23 -6.01 6.80
N PHE A 28 -9.74 -5.84 5.57
CA PHE A 28 -10.38 -5.07 4.51
C PHE A 28 -11.06 -5.91 3.44
N GLN A 29 -11.29 -7.21 3.70
CA GLN A 29 -11.88 -8.13 2.72
C GLN A 29 -13.18 -7.60 2.13
N ALA A 30 -14.07 -7.07 2.97
CA ALA A 30 -15.36 -6.54 2.53
C ALA A 30 -15.19 -5.35 1.57
N GLU A 31 -14.35 -4.39 1.93
CA GLU A 31 -14.12 -3.18 1.13
C GLU A 31 -13.39 -3.46 -0.18
N ILE A 32 -12.48 -4.45 -0.18
CA ILE A 32 -11.84 -4.94 -1.40
C ILE A 32 -12.87 -5.60 -2.32
N LEU A 33 -13.78 -6.41 -1.79
CA LEU A 33 -14.84 -7.06 -2.56
C LEU A 33 -15.90 -6.06 -3.08
N GLU A 34 -16.16 -5.00 -2.33
CA GLU A 34 -17.01 -3.87 -2.77
C GLU A 34 -16.35 -3.06 -3.90
N GLY A 35 -15.06 -3.26 -4.19
CA GLY A 35 -14.37 -2.73 -5.37
C GLY A 35 -13.86 -1.30 -5.27
N TRP A 36 -14.15 -0.60 -4.17
CA TRP A 36 -13.69 0.78 -3.95
C TRP A 36 -12.36 0.86 -3.17
N MET A 37 -11.78 -0.27 -2.75
CA MET A 37 -10.51 -0.31 -2.03
C MET A 37 -9.51 -1.30 -2.63
N VAL A 38 -8.24 -0.92 -2.66
CA VAL A 38 -7.12 -1.82 -2.92
C VAL A 38 -6.07 -1.65 -1.81
N VAL A 39 -5.56 -2.77 -1.29
CA VAL A 39 -4.51 -2.77 -0.27
C VAL A 39 -3.28 -3.53 -0.77
N TYR A 40 -2.11 -2.94 -0.59
CA TYR A 40 -0.84 -3.56 -0.92
C TYR A 40 0.21 -3.26 0.13
N ILE A 41 0.60 -4.31 0.84
CA ILE A 41 1.52 -4.25 1.97
C ILE A 41 1.06 -3.12 2.91
N ASP A 42 1.78 -2.00 2.94
CA ASP A 42 1.55 -0.88 3.86
C ASP A 42 0.63 0.21 3.28
N ASP A 43 0.29 0.15 1.98
CA ASP A 43 -0.46 1.18 1.27
C ASP A 43 -1.94 0.78 1.12
N ILE A 44 -2.84 1.65 1.58
CA ILE A 44 -4.30 1.55 1.35
C ILE A 44 -4.69 2.60 0.31
N THR A 45 -5.36 2.17 -0.75
CA THR A 45 -5.91 3.05 -1.79
C THR A 45 -7.43 2.97 -1.79
N ILE A 46 -8.08 4.14 -1.80
CA ILE A 46 -9.53 4.31 -1.81
C ILE A 46 -9.91 5.02 -3.10
N TYR A 47 -10.90 4.49 -3.81
CA TYR A 47 -11.47 5.06 -5.02
C TYR A 47 -12.91 5.51 -4.76
N SER A 48 -13.32 6.59 -5.42
CA SER A 48 -14.72 6.99 -5.46
C SER A 48 -15.00 7.70 -6.78
N GLU A 49 -16.23 7.56 -7.28
CA GLU A 49 -16.73 8.24 -8.46
C GLU A 49 -17.27 9.64 -8.14
N ALA A 50 -17.68 9.90 -6.88
CA ALA A 50 -18.26 11.16 -6.42
C ALA A 50 -17.44 11.77 -5.26
N TRP A 51 -17.63 13.07 -4.98
CA TRP A 51 -16.84 13.74 -3.95
C TRP A 51 -17.43 13.59 -2.53
N GLU A 52 -18.67 13.13 -2.43
CA GLU A 52 -19.38 12.92 -1.16
C GLU A 52 -19.00 11.60 -0.47
N ASP A 53 -18.61 10.57 -1.22
CA ASP A 53 -18.30 9.22 -0.68
C ASP A 53 -16.91 9.06 -0.01
N PRO A 54 -15.83 9.78 -0.41
CA PRO A 54 -14.49 9.56 0.16
C PRO A 54 -14.41 9.72 1.67
N VAL A 55 -15.18 10.66 2.25
CA VAL A 55 -15.19 10.87 3.71
C VAL A 55 -15.78 9.66 4.42
N GLN A 56 -16.85 9.08 3.89
CA GLN A 56 -17.49 7.89 4.46
C GLN A 56 -16.57 6.66 4.35
N TYR A 57 -15.85 6.51 3.23
CA TYR A 57 -14.87 5.44 3.05
C TYR A 57 -13.68 5.56 4.01
N ILE A 58 -13.17 6.78 4.21
CA ILE A 58 -12.11 7.04 5.19
C ILE A 58 -12.60 6.69 6.60
N ASP A 59 -13.83 7.07 6.97
CA ASP A 59 -14.40 6.76 8.28
C ASP A 59 -14.54 5.25 8.51
N ARG A 60 -15.01 4.49 7.49
CA ARG A 60 -15.05 3.02 7.52
C ARG A 60 -13.66 2.41 7.72
N VAL A 61 -12.65 2.93 7.02
CA VAL A 61 -11.26 2.47 7.17
C VAL A 61 -10.74 2.73 8.58
N LEU A 62 -10.88 3.96 9.08
CA LEU A 62 -10.39 4.34 10.41
C LEU A 62 -11.09 3.55 11.52
N SER A 63 -12.40 3.33 11.38
CA SER A 63 -13.20 2.52 12.32
C SER A 63 -12.69 1.08 12.45
N LYS A 64 -12.13 0.51 11.38
CA LYS A 64 -11.48 -0.81 11.42
C LYS A 64 -10.05 -0.77 11.97
N CYS A 65 -9.30 0.29 11.71
CA CYS A 65 -7.92 0.44 12.16
C CYS A 65 -7.78 0.66 13.67
N ILE A 66 -8.67 1.45 14.27
CA ILE A 66 -8.63 1.81 15.70
C ILE A 66 -8.62 0.59 16.64
N PRO A 67 -9.55 -0.38 16.55
CA PRO A 67 -9.61 -1.49 17.51
C PRO A 67 -8.40 -2.43 17.44
N ILE A 68 -7.74 -2.52 16.28
CA ILE A 68 -6.54 -3.34 16.09
C ILE A 68 -5.23 -2.56 16.30
N ASN A 69 -5.31 -1.28 16.69
CA ASN A 69 -4.17 -0.38 16.87
C ASN A 69 -3.28 -0.29 15.61
N LEU A 70 -3.91 -0.35 14.43
CA LEU A 70 -3.24 -0.10 13.15
C LEU A 70 -3.11 1.41 12.96
N LYS A 71 -1.88 1.89 12.83
CA LYS A 71 -1.59 3.32 12.79
C LYS A 71 -1.38 3.79 11.36
N ILE A 72 -2.11 4.83 10.98
CA ILE A 72 -1.98 5.50 9.69
C ILE A 72 -1.16 6.78 9.87
N SER A 73 -0.14 6.95 9.02
CA SER A 73 0.70 8.14 9.03
C SER A 73 0.07 9.25 8.19
N LEU A 74 -0.66 10.18 8.82
CA LEU A 74 -1.31 11.31 8.14
C LEU A 74 -0.35 12.10 7.22
N LYS A 75 0.92 12.27 7.63
CA LYS A 75 1.96 12.94 6.82
C LYS A 75 2.25 12.28 5.47
N LYS A 76 1.89 11.00 5.32
CA LYS A 76 2.09 10.19 4.12
C LYS A 76 0.77 9.93 3.36
N CYS A 77 -0.35 10.45 3.86
CA CYS A 77 -1.64 10.30 3.22
C CYS A 77 -1.83 11.39 2.15
N ASN A 78 -2.38 10.99 1.01
CA ASN A 78 -2.78 11.88 -0.07
C ASN A 78 -4.30 11.80 -0.21
N PHE A 79 -4.98 12.95 -0.15
CA PHE A 79 -6.44 13.03 -0.21
C PHE A 79 -6.88 13.84 -1.43
N GLY A 80 -8.06 13.50 -1.98
CA GLY A 80 -8.71 14.28 -3.03
C GLY A 80 -7.88 14.44 -4.31
N GLN A 81 -7.14 13.40 -4.70
CA GLN A 81 -6.35 13.44 -5.94
C GLN A 81 -7.15 12.81 -7.08
N GLN A 82 -7.28 13.52 -8.21
CA GLN A 82 -7.90 12.98 -9.43
C GLN A 82 -7.02 11.89 -10.08
N GLU A 83 -5.70 11.93 -9.87
CA GLU A 83 -4.76 10.86 -10.22
C GLU A 83 -4.14 10.34 -8.92
N LEU A 84 -4.28 9.05 -8.64
CA LEU A 84 -3.67 8.47 -7.44
C LEU A 84 -2.45 7.63 -7.84
N LEU A 85 -1.31 7.92 -7.22
CA LEU A 85 -0.09 7.12 -7.35
C LEU A 85 -0.22 5.86 -6.48
N ALA A 86 -1.10 4.94 -6.85
CA ALA A 86 -1.22 3.66 -6.16
C ALA A 86 -0.07 2.74 -6.59
N LEU A 87 0.61 2.09 -5.64
CA LEU A 87 1.59 1.02 -5.92
C LEU A 87 2.83 1.45 -6.75
N ARG A 88 3.14 2.74 -6.80
CA ARG A 88 4.19 3.31 -7.69
C ARG A 88 3.83 3.23 -9.18
N HIS A 89 2.53 3.24 -9.48
CA HIS A 89 1.96 3.43 -10.81
C HIS A 89 1.00 4.63 -10.74
N LYS A 90 0.99 5.48 -11.77
CA LYS A 90 -0.03 6.52 -11.92
C LYS A 90 -1.32 5.82 -12.30
N VAL A 91 -2.32 5.81 -11.44
CA VAL A 91 -3.65 5.29 -11.79
C VAL A 91 -4.49 6.48 -12.25
N LEU A 92 -4.82 6.49 -13.55
CA LEU A 92 -5.72 7.46 -14.17
C LEU A 92 -7.02 6.72 -14.51
N GLY A 93 -8.04 6.84 -13.65
CA GLY A 93 -9.28 6.07 -13.79
C GLY A 93 -9.02 4.55 -13.88
N LEU A 94 -9.61 3.88 -14.88
CA LEU A 94 -9.45 2.43 -15.15
C LEU A 94 -8.08 2.02 -15.73
N SER A 95 -7.15 2.96 -15.92
CA SER A 95 -5.86 2.68 -16.55
C SER A 95 -4.69 2.79 -15.55
N VAL A 96 -3.94 1.70 -15.38
CA VAL A 96 -2.70 1.65 -14.61
C VAL A 96 -1.56 2.13 -15.52
N ALA A 97 -1.14 3.39 -15.39
CA ALA A 97 0.02 3.92 -16.08
C ALA A 97 1.29 3.69 -15.24
N ILE A 98 2.36 3.18 -15.86
CA ILE A 98 3.64 2.96 -15.18
C ILE A 98 4.30 4.32 -14.86
N ASP A 99 4.78 4.49 -13.63
CA ASP A 99 5.52 5.69 -13.22
C ASP A 99 6.76 5.88 -14.13
N ARG A 100 6.81 7.04 -14.79
CA ARG A 100 7.90 7.41 -15.73
C ARG A 100 9.27 7.43 -15.04
N ASN A 101 9.32 7.66 -13.72
CA ASN A 101 10.57 7.65 -12.97
C ASN A 101 11.20 6.24 -12.89
N LYS A 102 10.38 5.19 -12.84
CA LYS A 102 10.86 3.79 -12.92
C LYS A 102 11.37 3.45 -14.31
N VAL A 103 10.67 3.91 -15.34
CA VAL A 103 11.09 3.72 -16.74
C VAL A 103 12.44 4.38 -16.98
N ALA A 104 12.64 5.61 -16.48
CA ALA A 104 13.92 6.30 -16.53
C ALA A 104 15.02 5.53 -15.78
N ALA A 105 14.75 4.99 -14.59
CA ALA A 105 15.72 4.22 -13.82
C ALA A 105 16.11 2.88 -14.48
N VAL A 106 15.19 2.23 -15.21
CA VAL A 106 15.48 1.02 -16.00
C VAL A 106 16.26 1.38 -17.27
N LEU A 107 15.88 2.44 -17.97
CA LEU A 107 16.57 2.91 -19.19
C LEU A 107 18.00 3.39 -18.90
N GLN A 108 18.23 3.98 -17.72
CA GLN A 108 19.56 4.42 -17.29
C GLN A 108 20.42 3.30 -16.69
N LYS A 109 19.87 2.09 -16.52
CA LYS A 109 20.60 0.97 -15.92
C LYS A 109 21.62 0.44 -16.93
N GLN A 110 22.90 0.68 -16.69
CA GLN A 110 23.97 0.03 -17.45
C GLN A 110 23.81 -1.50 -17.39
N VAL A 111 23.96 -2.16 -18.55
CA VAL A 111 23.87 -3.62 -18.66
C VAL A 111 24.94 -4.25 -17.76
N SER A 112 24.50 -4.97 -16.73
CA SER A 112 25.39 -5.71 -15.83
C SER A 112 26.16 -6.76 -16.62
N LYS A 113 27.49 -6.61 -16.72
CA LYS A 113 28.38 -7.56 -17.39
C LYS A 113 28.70 -8.83 -16.58
N ASN A 114 28.13 -8.99 -15.38
CA ASN A 114 28.44 -10.15 -14.53
C ASN A 114 27.25 -11.09 -14.36
N ILE A 115 27.44 -12.33 -14.81
CA ILE A 115 26.61 -13.49 -14.47
C ILE A 115 26.84 -13.75 -12.97
N LYS A 116 25.85 -13.46 -12.12
CA LYS A 116 25.86 -13.95 -10.74
C LYS A 116 25.54 -15.44 -10.79
N ARG A 117 26.56 -16.26 -10.60
CA ARG A 117 26.43 -17.69 -10.30
C ARG A 117 25.80 -17.89 -8.94
#